data_AF-A0A954Y9S7-F1
#
_entry.id   AF-A0A954Y9S7-F1
#
_cell.length_a   1.000
_cell.length_b   1.000
_cell.length_c   1.000
_cell.angle_alpha   90.00
_cell.angle_beta   90.00
_cell.angle_gamma   90.00
#
_symmetry.space_group_name_H-M   'P 1'
#
loop_
_entity.id
_entity.type
_entity.pdbx_description
1 polymer ?
#
loop_
_entity_poly.entity_id
_entity_poly.type
_entity_poly.pdbx_seq_one_letter_code
_entity_poly.pdbx_strand_id
1 'polypeptide(L)'
;RLDLVKIDAEGAELAVWRGMQESLRRFPNAVDVIELHFDRAAGEVHELLGELQRAGLPIRRVADDGRLVLVSGQEIHRAEGQHWTLWVQG
;
A
#
# COMPACT_ATOMS: atom_id res chain seq x y z
N ARG A 1 -15.03 -10.43 -11.68
CA ARG A 1 -13.65 -10.07 -12.06
C ARG A 1 -13.26 -8.87 -11.22
N LEU A 2 -12.05 -8.86 -10.66
CA LEU A 2 -11.49 -7.75 -9.90
C LEU A 2 -10.11 -7.48 -10.48
N ASP A 3 -9.88 -6.25 -10.91
CA ASP A 3 -8.61 -5.84 -11.54
C ASP A 3 -7.84 -4.85 -10.67
N LEU A 4 -8.56 -4.03 -9.88
CA LEU A 4 -7.97 -3.00 -9.06
C LEU A 4 -8.85 -2.70 -7.84
N VAL A 5 -8.21 -2.41 -6.71
CA VAL A 5 -8.83 -1.82 -5.53
C VAL A 5 -8.07 -0.55 -5.15
N LYS A 6 -8.79 0.56 -4.92
CA LYS A 6 -8.23 1.76 -4.30
C LYS A 6 -8.52 1.71 -2.80
N ILE A 7 -7.49 1.84 -1.98
CA ILE A 7 -7.59 1.99 -0.52
C ILE A 7 -7.16 3.41 -0.18
N ASP A 8 -8.13 4.19 0.24
CA ASP A 8 -7.98 5.57 0.71
C ASP A 8 -8.97 5.70 1.87
N ALA A 9 -8.46 5.47 3.08
CA ALA A 9 -9.26 5.16 4.25
C ALA A 9 -8.92 6.08 5.44
N GLU A 10 -8.21 7.19 5.17
CA GLU A 10 -7.92 8.26 6.13
C GLU A 10 -7.33 7.72 7.45
N GLY A 11 -6.41 6.73 7.36
CA GLY A 11 -5.71 6.13 8.49
C GLY A 11 -6.17 4.72 8.88
N ALA A 12 -7.15 4.14 8.17
CA ALA A 12 -7.62 2.77 8.39
C ALA A 12 -7.15 1.79 7.28
N GLU A 13 -6.09 2.14 6.53
CA GLU A 13 -5.62 1.36 5.37
C GLU A 13 -5.25 -0.08 5.73
N LEU A 14 -4.60 -0.26 6.89
CA LEU A 14 -4.21 -1.58 7.39
C LEU A 14 -5.43 -2.46 7.65
N ALA A 15 -6.46 -1.92 8.30
CA ALA A 15 -7.68 -2.65 8.59
C ALA A 15 -8.39 -3.09 7.29
N VAL A 16 -8.45 -2.20 6.29
CA VAL A 16 -9.00 -2.53 4.96
C VAL A 16 -8.16 -3.62 4.29
N TRP A 17 -6.84 -3.48 4.25
CA TRP A 17 -5.93 -4.45 3.64
C TRP A 17 -6.06 -5.85 4.28
N ARG A 18 -6.15 -5.93 5.61
CA ARG A 18 -6.40 -7.18 6.34
C ARG A 18 -7.76 -7.79 6.01
N GLY A 19 -8.81 -6.96 5.93
CA GLY A 19 -10.14 -7.41 5.53
C GLY A 19 -10.20 -7.95 4.09
N MET A 20 -9.28 -7.50 3.23
CA MET A 20 -9.26 -7.87 1.81
C MET A 20 -8.50 -9.15 1.49
N GLN A 21 -7.80 -9.77 2.44
CA GLN A 21 -6.92 -10.93 2.15
C GLN A 21 -7.63 -12.09 1.44
N GLU A 22 -8.90 -12.35 1.76
CA GLU A 22 -9.72 -13.34 1.03
C GLU A 22 -9.92 -12.97 -0.43
N SER A 23 -10.24 -11.70 -0.70
CA SER A 23 -10.43 -11.20 -2.05
C SER A 23 -9.14 -11.24 -2.85
N LEU A 24 -8.01 -10.84 -2.27
CA LEU A 24 -6.70 -10.87 -2.94
C LEU A 24 -6.27 -12.29 -3.31
N ARG A 25 -6.55 -13.27 -2.44
CA ARG A 25 -6.30 -14.67 -2.75
C ARG A 25 -7.19 -15.19 -3.89
N ARG A 26 -8.44 -14.74 -3.95
CA ARG A 26 -9.39 -15.09 -5.02
C ARG A 26 -9.06 -14.40 -6.35
N PHE A 27 -8.45 -13.22 -6.29
CA PHE A 27 -8.12 -12.38 -7.44
C PHE A 27 -6.64 -12.00 -7.42
N PRO A 28 -5.72 -12.96 -7.67
CA PRO A 28 -4.27 -12.74 -7.49
C PRO A 28 -3.69 -11.70 -8.44
N ASN A 29 -4.36 -11.42 -9.55
CA ASN A 29 -3.91 -10.39 -10.51
C ASN A 29 -4.44 -8.99 -10.19
N ALA A 30 -5.26 -8.83 -9.13
CA ALA A 30 -5.75 -7.53 -8.71
C ALA A 30 -4.61 -6.68 -8.16
N VAL A 31 -4.68 -5.39 -8.43
CA VAL A 31 -3.73 -4.39 -7.91
C VAL A 31 -4.38 -3.65 -6.76
N ASP A 32 -3.65 -3.51 -5.65
CA ASP A 32 -4.01 -2.59 -4.59
C ASP A 32 -3.28 -1.25 -4.79
N VAL A 33 -4.06 -0.18 -4.90
CA VAL A 33 -3.57 1.20 -4.92
C VAL A 33 -3.85 1.82 -3.56
N ILE A 34 -2.82 2.03 -2.73
CA ILE A 34 -2.98 2.38 -1.31
C ILE A 34 -2.38 3.76 -1.03
N GLU A 35 -3.18 4.68 -0.48
CA GLU A 35 -2.71 6.00 -0.05
C GLU A 35 -2.30 5.97 1.43
N LEU A 36 -1.06 6.38 1.73
CA LEU A 36 -0.55 6.34 3.11
C LEU A 36 -0.83 7.65 3.85
N HIS A 37 -1.53 7.54 4.99
CA HIS A 37 -1.88 8.67 5.85
C HIS A 37 -1.03 8.72 7.13
N PHE A 38 0.25 9.07 6.99
CA PHE A 38 1.19 9.18 8.12
C PHE A 38 0.77 10.21 9.17
N ASP A 39 0.15 11.31 8.75
CA ASP A 39 -0.35 12.38 9.60
C ASP A 39 -1.54 11.95 10.47
N ARG A 40 -2.28 10.92 10.06
CA ARG A 40 -3.43 10.40 10.80
C ARG A 40 -3.09 9.18 11.64
N ALA A 41 -2.32 8.25 11.08
CA ALA A 41 -2.10 6.93 11.68
C ALA A 41 -0.72 6.36 11.36
N ALA A 42 0.36 7.09 11.65
CA ALA A 42 1.74 6.66 11.40
C ALA A 42 2.04 5.21 11.87
N GLY A 43 1.54 4.81 13.04
CA GLY A 43 1.70 3.45 13.55
C GLY A 43 1.04 2.38 12.68
N GLU A 44 -0.19 2.62 12.18
CA GLU A 44 -0.85 1.70 11.25
C GLU A 44 -0.13 1.65 9.90
N VAL A 45 0.38 2.79 9.43
CA VAL A 45 1.17 2.84 8.19
C VAL A 45 2.45 2.02 8.33
N HIS A 46 3.18 2.14 9.44
CA HIS A 46 4.39 1.33 9.69
C HIS A 46 4.08 -0.16 9.71
N GLU A 47 2.98 -0.54 10.38
CA GLU A 47 2.56 -1.93 10.47
C GLU A 47 2.14 -2.48 9.10
N LEU A 48 1.41 -1.69 8.29
CA LEU A 48 1.08 -2.04 6.91
C LEU A 48 2.32 -2.26 6.06
N LEU A 49 3.30 -1.35 6.08
CA LEU A 49 4.55 -1.51 5.34
C LEU A 49 5.30 -2.78 5.76
N GLY A 50 5.29 -3.11 7.06
CA GLY A 50 5.85 -4.36 7.58
C GLY A 50 5.10 -5.61 7.11
N GLU A 51 3.77 -5.54 6.96
CA GLU A 51 2.96 -6.63 6.39
C GLU A 51 3.21 -6.83 4.91
N LEU A 52 3.21 -5.75 4.12
CA LEU A 52 3.53 -5.79 2.69
C LEU A 52 4.92 -6.38 2.44
N GLN A 53 5.92 -5.99 3.24
CA GLN A 53 7.27 -6.54 3.15
C GLN A 53 7.33 -8.03 3.53
N ARG A 54 6.65 -8.44 4.61
CA ARG A 54 6.58 -9.86 5.02
C ARG A 54 5.87 -10.74 4.00
N ALA A 55 4.88 -10.18 3.30
CA ALA A 55 4.20 -10.85 2.20
C ALA A 55 5.09 -11.00 0.94
N GLY A 56 6.28 -10.38 0.91
CA GLY A 56 7.19 -10.43 -0.23
C GLY A 56 6.70 -9.66 -1.46
N LEU A 57 5.73 -8.76 -1.26
CA LEU A 57 5.10 -8.03 -2.36
C LEU A 57 6.01 -6.87 -2.82
N PRO A 58 6.24 -6.70 -4.12
CA PRO A 58 6.96 -5.54 -4.63
C PRO A 58 6.13 -4.28 -4.40
N ILE A 59 6.67 -3.34 -3.62
CA ILE A 59 6.06 -2.04 -3.36
C ILE A 59 6.58 -1.04 -4.39
N ARG A 60 5.67 -0.43 -5.14
CA ARG A 60 6.01 0.66 -6.07
C ARG A 60 5.28 1.93 -5.63
N ARG A 61 5.94 3.08 -5.70
CA ARG A 61 5.28 4.40 -5.62
C ARG A 61 4.68 4.74 -6.97
N VAL A 62 3.46 5.26 -6.99
CA VAL A 62 2.91 6.01 -8.12
C VAL A 62 3.49 7.43 -8.04
N ALA A 63 4.37 7.77 -8.98
CA ALA A 63 4.94 9.11 -9.09
C ALA A 63 3.91 10.11 -9.66
N ASP A 64 4.18 11.39 -9.51
CA ASP A 64 3.26 12.47 -9.93
C ASP A 64 3.01 12.48 -11.44
N ASP A 65 3.93 11.90 -12.23
CA ASP A 65 3.80 11.71 -13.68
C ASP A 65 3.12 10.38 -14.06
N GLY A 66 2.61 9.64 -13.07
CA GLY A 66 1.95 8.34 -13.24
C GLY A 66 2.88 7.14 -13.39
N ARG A 67 4.21 7.33 -13.33
CA ARG A 67 5.16 6.21 -13.40
C ARG A 67 5.18 5.40 -12.11
N LEU A 68 5.42 4.09 -12.24
CA LEU A 68 5.63 3.20 -11.10
C LEU A 68 7.12 3.09 -10.79
N VAL A 69 7.52 3.50 -9.59
CA VAL A 69 8.91 3.47 -9.13
C VAL A 69 9.02 2.47 -7.97
N LEU A 70 9.90 1.46 -8.09
CA LEU A 70 10.14 0.52 -7.00
C LEU A 70 10.72 1.26 -5.79
N VAL A 71 10.18 1.00 -4.60
CA VAL A 71 10.61 1.61 -3.35
C VAL A 71 10.63 0.58 -2.22
N SER A 72 11.49 0.80 -1.23
CA SER A 72 11.54 0.02 0.01
C SER A 72 10.76 0.70 1.13
N GLY A 73 10.29 -0.09 2.11
CA GLY A 73 9.69 0.47 3.33
C GLY A 73 10.62 1.44 4.07
N GLN A 74 11.94 1.23 3.97
CA GLN A 74 12.93 2.13 4.57
C GLN A 74 13.01 3.50 3.87
N GLU A 75 12.85 3.54 2.54
CA GLU A 75 12.77 4.81 1.81
C GLU A 75 11.51 5.58 2.17
N ILE A 76 10.38 4.89 2.31
CA ILE A 76 9.10 5.49 2.73
C ILE A 76 9.23 6.05 4.15
N HIS A 77 9.79 5.28 5.09
CA HIS A 77 10.01 5.70 6.49
C HIS A 77 10.94 6.92 6.63
N ARG A 78 11.92 7.10 5.73
CA ARG A 78 12.77 8.30 5.74
C ARG A 78 12.06 9.56 5.23
N ALA A 79 10.89 9.40 4.62
CA ALA A 79 10.17 10.46 3.90
C ALA A 79 8.67 10.45 4.24
N GLU A 80 8.31 10.17 5.48
CA GLU A 80 6.93 10.13 5.99
C GLU A 80 6.18 11.45 5.86
N GLY A 81 6.90 12.58 5.79
CA GLY A 81 6.32 13.89 5.54
C GLY A 81 5.89 14.12 4.08
N GLN A 82 6.01 13.12 3.20
CA GLN A 82 5.55 13.18 1.82
C GLN A 82 4.24 12.40 1.64
N HIS A 83 3.51 12.73 0.57
CA HIS A 83 2.37 11.92 0.13
C HIS A 83 2.85 10.68 -0.62
N TRP A 84 2.27 9.54 -0.28
CA TRP A 84 2.60 8.25 -0.87
C TRP A 84 1.34 7.56 -1.37
N THR A 85 1.33 7.26 -2.66
CA THR A 85 0.38 6.31 -3.25
C THR A 85 1.19 5.08 -3.69
N LEU A 86 0.87 3.93 -3.12
CA LEU A 86 1.52 2.67 -3.40
C LEU A 86 0.75 1.89 -4.46
N TRP A 87 1.48 1.17 -5.30
CA TRP A 87 0.99 0.13 -6.18
C TRP A 87 1.55 -1.19 -5.69
N VAL A 88 0.66 -2.07 -5.24
CA VAL A 88 0.97 -3.38 -4.69
C VAL A 88 0.26 -4.44 -5.54
N GLN A 89 1.01 -5.46 -5.95
CA GLN A 89 0.49 -6.57 -6.74
C GLN A 89 1.23 -7.86 -6.37
N GLY A 90 0.49 -8.93 -6.11
CA GLY A 90 0.99 -10.27 -5.80
C GLY A 90 1.32 -11.12 -7.01
#